data_AF-A0A959TXR3-F1
#
_entry.id   AF-A0A959TXR3-F1
#
_cell.length_a   1.000
_cell.length_b   1.000
_cell.length_c   1.000
_cell.angle_alpha   90.00
_cell.angle_beta   90.00
_cell.angle_gamma   90.00
#
_symmetry.space_group_name_H-M   'P 1'
#
loop_
_entity.id
_entity.type
_entity.pdbx_description
1 polymer ?
#
loop_
_entity_poly.entity_id
_entity_poly.type
_entity_poly.pdbx_seq_one_letter_code
_entity_poly.pdbx_strand_id
1 'polypeptide(L)'
;MTRPVIGTVVSRILVQVMNLLVIMMAGHALGAEGLGDIGLIVLAITLIMLLNNLVGGGAITYLAPRYPSSRLLLPAYVWAVITAMIAFIGVELVPVVREGFGVHVVLLAFLQSLYTVHFGVLLGRQRIAWYNLISVAQAFMLVLCFGFLLSVGTGRLMDYILASYLAFGTAAVMSAWA
;
A
#
# COMPACT_ATOMS: atom_id res chain seq x y z
N MET A 1 10.13 27.54 -3.76
CA MET A 1 9.43 26.74 -2.74
C MET A 1 8.04 26.23 -3.18
N THR A 2 7.38 26.77 -4.21
CA THR A 2 6.02 26.34 -4.63
C THR A 2 5.98 25.09 -5.53
N ARG A 3 7.01 24.87 -6.36
CA ARG A 3 7.09 23.72 -7.29
C ARG A 3 6.92 22.33 -6.63
N PRO A 4 7.56 22.02 -5.48
CA PRO A 4 7.38 20.72 -4.82
C PRO A 4 5.97 20.53 -4.25
N VAL A 5 5.37 21.60 -3.68
CA VAL A 5 4.03 21.54 -3.07
C VAL A 5 2.98 21.28 -4.15
N ILE A 6 3.06 21.99 -5.28
CA ILE A 6 2.16 21.79 -6.43
C ILE A 6 2.30 20.35 -6.96
N GLY A 7 3.54 19.85 -7.11
CA GLY A 7 3.78 18.46 -7.54
C GLY A 7 3.14 17.42 -6.60
N THR A 8 3.20 17.64 -5.29
CA THR A 8 2.58 16.74 -4.30
C THR A 8 1.05 16.81 -4.33
N VAL A 9 0.48 17.99 -4.51
CA VAL A 9 -0.98 18.14 -4.65
C VAL A 9 -1.47 17.44 -5.91
N VAL A 10 -0.81 17.68 -7.06
CA VAL A 10 -1.17 17.05 -8.34
C VAL A 10 -1.05 15.53 -8.27
N SER A 11 0.06 15.01 -7.75
CA SER A 11 0.24 13.55 -7.59
C SER A 11 -0.80 12.95 -6.66
N ARG A 12 -1.16 13.61 -5.56
CA ARG A 12 -2.26 13.17 -4.69
C ARG A 12 -3.60 13.14 -5.41
N ILE A 13 -3.92 14.17 -6.19
CA ILE A 13 -5.15 14.20 -7.00
C ILE A 13 -5.15 13.03 -8.00
N LEU A 14 -4.04 12.81 -8.72
CA LEU A 14 -3.92 11.71 -9.67
C LEU A 14 -4.12 10.35 -8.99
N VAL A 15 -3.49 10.11 -7.85
CA VAL A 15 -3.67 8.86 -7.08
C VAL A 15 -5.13 8.67 -6.67
N GLN A 16 -5.83 9.72 -6.22
CA GLN A 16 -7.24 9.60 -5.85
C GLN A 16 -8.16 9.36 -7.04
N VAL A 17 -7.87 9.97 -8.20
CA VAL A 17 -8.60 9.67 -9.44
C VAL A 17 -8.38 8.21 -9.84
N MET A 18 -7.15 7.70 -9.75
CA MET A 18 -6.87 6.28 -10.03
C MET A 18 -7.60 5.35 -9.05
N ASN A 19 -7.60 5.65 -7.76
CA ASN A 19 -8.36 4.87 -6.76
C ASN A 19 -9.86 4.87 -7.04
N LEU A 20 -10.42 6.01 -7.44
CA LEU A 20 -11.82 6.11 -7.84
C LEU A 20 -12.11 5.22 -9.06
N LEU A 21 -11.23 5.21 -10.06
CA LEU A 21 -11.35 4.31 -11.22
C LEU A 21 -11.35 2.83 -10.80
N VAL A 22 -10.47 2.42 -9.87
CA VAL A 22 -10.46 1.05 -9.33
C VAL A 22 -11.80 0.71 -8.69
N ILE A 23 -12.34 1.60 -7.86
CA ILE A 23 -13.63 1.42 -7.20
C ILE A 23 -14.77 1.34 -8.22
N MET A 24 -14.77 2.18 -9.27
CA MET A 24 -15.78 2.15 -10.34
C MET A 24 -15.71 0.85 -11.14
N MET A 25 -14.50 0.40 -11.51
CA MET A 25 -14.30 -0.89 -12.19
C MET A 25 -14.78 -2.05 -11.31
N ALA A 26 -14.43 -2.04 -10.03
CA ALA A 26 -14.85 -3.05 -9.06
C ALA A 26 -16.37 -3.09 -8.89
N GLY A 27 -17.02 -1.92 -8.73
CA GLY A 27 -18.47 -1.84 -8.60
C GLY A 27 -19.21 -2.34 -9.84
N HIS A 28 -18.69 -2.06 -11.04
CA HIS A 28 -19.27 -2.54 -12.29
C HIS A 28 -19.07 -4.05 -12.49
N ALA A 29 -17.89 -4.59 -12.17
CA ALA A 29 -17.56 -5.98 -12.45
C ALA A 29 -17.99 -6.97 -11.35
N LEU A 30 -17.87 -6.57 -10.07
CA LEU A 30 -18.05 -7.43 -8.90
C LEU A 30 -19.37 -7.17 -8.15
N GLY A 31 -20.08 -6.09 -8.50
CA GLY A 31 -21.30 -5.66 -7.82
C GLY A 31 -21.06 -5.16 -6.38
N ALA A 32 -22.14 -4.94 -5.65
CA ALA A 32 -22.11 -4.39 -4.30
C ALA A 32 -21.41 -5.30 -3.29
N GLU A 33 -21.58 -6.63 -3.42
CA GLU A 33 -20.96 -7.61 -2.53
C GLU A 33 -19.42 -7.60 -2.66
N GLY A 34 -18.89 -7.67 -3.89
CA GLY A 34 -17.45 -7.65 -4.09
C GLY A 34 -16.81 -6.29 -3.76
N LEU A 35 -17.55 -5.19 -3.92
CA LEU A 35 -17.09 -3.89 -3.45
C LEU A 35 -17.00 -3.84 -1.92
N GLY A 36 -17.97 -4.45 -1.22
CA GLY A 36 -17.94 -4.64 0.24
C GLY A 36 -16.72 -5.45 0.69
N ASP A 37 -16.44 -6.56 0.01
CA ASP A 37 -15.27 -7.40 0.29
C ASP A 37 -13.94 -6.63 0.11
N ILE A 38 -13.80 -5.84 -0.97
CA ILE A 38 -12.63 -4.97 -1.17
C ILE A 38 -12.53 -3.94 -0.03
N GLY A 39 -13.64 -3.34 0.38
CA GLY A 39 -13.70 -2.40 1.50
C GLY A 39 -13.20 -3.00 2.81
N LEU A 40 -13.60 -4.23 3.12
CA LEU A 40 -13.15 -4.97 4.30
C LEU A 40 -11.66 -5.32 4.23
N ILE A 41 -11.14 -5.69 3.05
CA ILE A 41 -9.71 -5.91 2.83
C ILE A 41 -8.92 -4.63 3.10
N VAL A 42 -9.32 -3.51 2.49
CA VAL A 42 -8.65 -2.21 2.66
C VAL A 42 -8.72 -1.76 4.12
N LEU A 43 -9.85 -1.96 4.79
CA LEU A 43 -10.00 -1.67 6.22
C LEU A 43 -9.01 -2.48 7.06
N ALA A 44 -8.95 -3.79 6.85
CA ALA A 44 -8.06 -4.67 7.61
C ALA A 44 -6.58 -4.30 7.38
N ILE A 45 -6.17 -4.05 6.12
CA ILE A 45 -4.83 -3.54 5.81
C ILE A 45 -4.56 -2.21 6.54
N THR A 46 -5.53 -1.30 6.55
CA THR A 46 -5.41 0.00 7.23
C THR A 46 -5.16 -0.17 8.72
N LEU A 47 -5.91 -1.06 9.40
CA LEU A 47 -5.73 -1.34 10.83
C LEU A 47 -4.33 -1.87 11.13
N ILE A 48 -3.82 -2.80 10.32
CA ILE A 48 -2.45 -3.33 10.45
C ILE A 48 -1.43 -2.21 10.25
N MET A 49 -1.64 -1.38 9.22
CA MET A 49 -0.76 -0.26 8.90
C MET A 49 -0.73 0.83 9.97
N LEU A 50 -1.80 1.04 10.74
CA LEU A 50 -1.78 1.98 11.87
C LEU A 50 -0.73 1.58 12.91
N LEU A 51 -0.63 0.29 13.24
CA LEU A 51 0.39 -0.23 14.16
C LEU A 51 1.80 -0.12 13.56
N ASN A 52 1.94 -0.44 12.27
CA ASN A 52 3.22 -0.35 11.59
C ASN A 52 3.72 1.10 11.48
N ASN A 53 2.83 2.06 11.18
CA ASN A 53 3.18 3.46 10.96
C ASN A 53 3.73 4.18 12.20
N LEU A 54 3.55 3.63 13.40
CA LEU A 54 4.16 4.14 14.63
C LEU A 54 5.69 4.22 14.50
N VAL A 55 6.30 3.14 13.99
CA VAL A 55 7.75 3.05 13.78
C VAL A 55 8.09 3.27 12.31
N GLY A 56 7.43 2.57 11.40
CA GLY A 56 7.69 2.59 9.95
C GLY A 56 7.32 3.89 9.24
N GLY A 57 6.52 4.75 9.87
CA GLY A 57 6.05 6.02 9.29
C GLY A 57 6.68 7.24 9.97
N GLY A 58 6.05 7.71 11.05
CA GLY A 58 6.39 8.97 11.69
C GLY A 58 7.80 9.02 12.29
N ALA A 59 8.21 7.94 12.97
CA ALA A 59 9.55 7.88 13.56
C ALA A 59 10.66 7.93 12.49
N ILE A 60 10.49 7.18 11.39
CA ILE A 60 11.46 7.16 10.30
C ILE A 60 11.53 8.51 9.58
N THR A 61 10.42 9.15 9.27
CA THR A 61 10.45 10.48 8.61
C THR A 61 11.21 11.51 9.44
N TYR A 62 11.10 11.45 10.77
CA TYR A 62 11.81 12.32 11.70
C TYR A 62 13.30 11.98 11.87
N LEU A 63 13.64 10.68 11.93
CA LEU A 63 15.01 10.20 12.14
C LEU A 63 15.83 10.16 10.85
N ALA A 64 15.18 10.05 9.69
CA ALA A 64 15.81 9.95 8.37
C ALA A 64 16.82 11.06 8.08
N PRO A 65 16.59 12.36 8.36
CA PRO A 65 17.60 13.40 8.18
C PRO A 65 18.86 13.21 9.05
N ARG A 66 18.72 12.56 10.21
CA ARG A 66 19.74 12.54 11.28
C ARG A 66 20.62 11.29 11.28
N TYR A 67 20.11 10.18 10.73
CA TYR A 67 20.81 8.89 10.74
C TYR A 67 20.91 8.29 9.33
N PRO A 68 21.95 7.50 9.04
CA PRO A 68 22.07 6.79 7.76
C PRO A 68 20.93 5.78 7.61
N SER A 69 20.44 5.61 6.39
CA SER A 69 19.29 4.74 6.08
C SER A 69 19.48 3.30 6.58
N SER A 70 20.70 2.75 6.49
CA SER A 70 21.01 1.38 6.94
C SER A 70 20.69 1.13 8.43
N ARG A 71 20.87 2.14 9.30
CA ARG A 71 20.55 2.03 10.73
C ARG A 71 19.07 2.19 11.04
N LEU A 72 18.29 2.76 10.11
CA LEU A 72 16.86 2.99 10.26
C LEU A 72 16.02 1.86 9.67
N LEU A 73 16.48 1.29 8.54
CA LEU A 73 15.75 0.23 7.84
C LEU A 73 15.68 -1.07 8.65
N LEU A 74 16.76 -1.45 9.34
CA LEU A 74 16.78 -2.71 10.09
C LEU A 74 15.76 -2.73 11.24
N PRO A 75 15.72 -1.74 12.16
CA PRO A 75 14.67 -1.68 13.18
C PRO A 75 13.25 -1.60 12.59
N ALA A 76 13.10 -0.89 11.46
CA ALA A 76 11.82 -0.75 10.79
C ALA A 76 11.31 -2.06 10.19
N TYR A 77 12.18 -2.85 9.57
CA TYR A 77 11.81 -4.17 9.04
C TYR A 77 11.53 -5.18 10.13
N VAL A 78 12.29 -5.15 11.23
CA VAL A 78 11.97 -5.97 12.40
C VAL A 78 10.59 -5.61 12.94
N TRP A 79 10.26 -4.32 13.03
CA TRP A 79 8.93 -3.89 13.44
C TRP A 79 7.84 -4.33 12.46
N ALA A 80 8.08 -4.20 11.15
CA ALA A 80 7.17 -4.67 10.11
C ALA A 80 6.84 -6.17 10.27
N VAL A 81 7.86 -7.02 10.50
CA VAL A 81 7.66 -8.45 10.75
C VAL A 81 6.87 -8.69 12.04
N ILE A 82 7.17 -7.98 13.13
CA ILE A 82 6.42 -8.07 14.39
C ILE A 82 4.94 -7.71 14.16
N THR A 83 4.67 -6.60 13.48
CA THR A 83 3.28 -6.18 13.19
C THR A 83 2.55 -7.18 12.30
N ALA A 84 3.23 -7.80 11.33
CA ALA A 84 2.64 -8.83 10.49
C ALA A 84 2.33 -10.12 11.27
N MET A 85 3.18 -10.53 12.21
CA MET A 85 2.89 -11.67 13.10
C MET A 85 1.69 -11.40 14.01
N ILE A 86 1.61 -10.19 14.59
CA ILE A 86 0.46 -9.77 15.41
C ILE A 86 -0.81 -9.74 14.54
N ALA A 87 -0.72 -9.22 13.33
CA ALA A 87 -1.83 -9.17 12.39
C ALA A 87 -2.32 -10.56 12.00
N PHE A 88 -1.41 -11.51 11.77
CA PHE A 88 -1.75 -12.89 11.46
C PHE A 88 -2.61 -13.52 12.56
N ILE A 89 -2.21 -13.37 13.83
CA ILE A 89 -2.99 -13.83 14.99
C ILE A 89 -4.32 -13.08 15.07
N GLY A 90 -4.32 -11.76 14.85
CA GLY A 90 -5.52 -10.93 14.92
C GLY A 90 -6.59 -11.30 13.89
N VAL A 91 -6.17 -11.66 12.67
CA VAL A 91 -7.07 -12.08 11.59
C VAL A 91 -7.69 -13.45 11.86
N GLU A 92 -7.00 -14.35 12.57
CA GLU A 92 -7.59 -15.62 13.03
C GLU A 92 -8.60 -15.43 14.15
N LEU A 93 -8.39 -14.45 15.03
CA LEU A 93 -9.27 -14.16 16.17
C LEU A 93 -10.52 -13.37 15.79
N VAL A 94 -10.41 -12.48 14.80
CA VAL A 94 -11.51 -11.62 14.33
C VAL A 94 -11.67 -11.77 12.82
N PRO A 95 -12.66 -12.55 12.35
CA PRO A 95 -12.90 -12.73 10.92
C PRO A 95 -13.57 -11.48 10.33
N VAL A 96 -12.79 -10.42 10.14
CA VAL A 96 -13.22 -9.16 9.49
C VAL A 96 -13.38 -9.35 7.99
N VAL A 97 -12.65 -10.30 7.40
CA VAL A 97 -12.60 -10.57 5.97
C VAL A 97 -13.16 -11.96 5.70
N ARG A 98 -13.79 -12.14 4.53
CA ARG A 98 -14.30 -13.42 4.06
C ARG A 98 -13.24 -14.53 4.13
N GLU A 99 -13.68 -15.73 4.49
CA GLU A 99 -12.82 -16.91 4.65
C GLU A 99 -11.94 -17.14 3.42
N GLY A 100 -10.66 -17.45 3.65
CA GLY A 100 -9.66 -17.68 2.61
C GLY A 100 -8.82 -16.46 2.21
N PHE A 101 -9.21 -15.24 2.58
CA PHE A 101 -8.46 -14.03 2.22
C PHE A 101 -7.59 -13.43 3.33
N GLY A 102 -7.70 -13.92 4.57
CA GLY A 102 -6.96 -13.39 5.71
C GLY A 102 -5.44 -13.36 5.51
N VAL A 103 -4.87 -14.44 4.96
CA VAL A 103 -3.43 -14.52 4.65
C VAL A 103 -3.02 -13.47 3.61
N HIS A 104 -3.86 -13.23 2.61
CA HIS A 104 -3.60 -12.22 1.58
C HIS A 104 -3.55 -10.81 2.18
N VAL A 105 -4.47 -10.50 3.10
CA VAL A 105 -4.49 -9.22 3.82
C VAL A 105 -3.19 -9.01 4.59
N VAL A 106 -2.74 -10.02 5.35
CA VAL A 106 -1.49 -9.92 6.14
C VAL A 106 -0.29 -9.74 5.22
N LEU A 107 -0.19 -10.51 4.13
CA LEU A 107 0.89 -10.40 3.16
C LEU A 107 0.89 -9.06 2.43
N LEU A 108 -0.26 -8.54 2.02
CA LEU A 108 -0.38 -7.22 1.40
C LEU A 108 -0.02 -6.11 2.37
N ALA A 109 -0.46 -6.19 3.63
CA ALA A 109 -0.10 -5.24 4.67
C ALA A 109 1.40 -5.28 4.98
N PHE A 110 2.00 -6.47 5.03
CA PHE A 110 3.44 -6.63 5.16
C PHE A 110 4.18 -6.01 3.97
N LEU A 111 3.78 -6.29 2.72
CA LEU A 111 4.38 -5.68 1.55
C LEU A 111 4.24 -4.14 1.57
N GLN A 112 3.08 -3.65 2.00
CA GLN A 112 2.82 -2.23 2.19
C GLN A 112 3.71 -1.60 3.25
N SER A 113 3.97 -2.31 4.36
CA SER A 113 4.87 -1.85 5.40
C SER A 113 6.27 -1.59 4.87
N LEU A 114 6.78 -2.43 3.96
CA LEU A 114 8.12 -2.31 3.39
C LEU A 114 8.28 -1.02 2.56
N TYR A 115 7.36 -0.77 1.61
CA TYR A 115 7.46 0.46 0.82
C TYR A 115 7.11 1.71 1.64
N THR A 116 6.28 1.58 2.68
CA THR A 116 5.96 2.70 3.57
C THR A 116 7.19 3.15 4.37
N VAL A 117 8.02 2.20 4.80
CA VAL A 117 9.33 2.48 5.44
C VAL A 117 10.23 3.28 4.49
N HIS A 118 10.35 2.84 3.23
CA HIS A 118 11.12 3.58 2.21
C HIS A 118 10.55 4.97 1.96
N PHE A 119 9.23 5.11 1.86
CA PHE A 119 8.56 6.40 1.71
C PHE A 119 8.84 7.33 2.89
N GLY A 120 8.89 6.79 4.11
CA GLY A 120 9.31 7.53 5.29
C GLY A 120 10.73 8.10 5.15
N VAL A 121 11.68 7.30 4.64
CA VAL A 121 13.06 7.74 4.38
C VAL A 121 13.10 8.81 3.28
N LEU A 122 12.41 8.58 2.16
CA LEU A 122 12.35 9.53 1.03
C LEU A 122 11.80 10.89 1.47
N LEU A 123 10.69 10.90 2.21
CA LEU A 123 10.07 12.12 2.73
C LEU A 123 10.99 12.82 3.73
N GLY A 124 11.57 12.09 4.68
CA GLY A 124 12.50 12.67 5.66
C GLY A 124 13.77 13.24 5.02
N ARG A 125 14.21 12.69 3.88
CA ARG A 125 15.33 13.20 3.08
C ARG A 125 14.93 14.26 2.04
N GLN A 126 13.69 14.74 2.07
CA GLN A 126 13.13 15.71 1.13
C GLN A 126 13.17 15.25 -0.35
N ARG A 127 13.25 13.94 -0.61
CA ARG A 127 13.13 13.33 -1.95
C ARG A 127 11.66 13.20 -2.37
N ILE A 128 10.94 14.32 -2.32
CA ILE A 128 9.49 14.40 -2.57
C ILE A 128 9.14 14.00 -4.01
N ALA A 129 10.01 14.30 -4.98
CA ALA A 129 9.80 13.93 -6.38
C ALA A 129 9.69 12.41 -6.57
N TRP A 130 10.58 11.64 -5.93
CA TRP A 130 10.55 10.18 -5.96
C TRP A 130 9.32 9.62 -5.28
N TYR A 131 8.98 10.13 -4.09
CA TYR A 131 7.75 9.76 -3.38
C TYR A 131 6.50 9.94 -4.28
N ASN A 132 6.39 11.10 -4.93
CA ASN A 132 5.26 11.41 -5.82
C ASN A 132 5.24 10.51 -7.06
N LEU A 133 6.40 10.30 -7.70
CA LEU A 133 6.52 9.44 -8.88
C LEU A 133 6.11 8.00 -8.58
N ILE A 134 6.63 7.42 -7.49
CA ILE A 134 6.34 6.03 -7.12
C ILE A 134 4.87 5.89 -6.71
N SER A 135 4.31 6.85 -5.97
CA SER A 135 2.89 6.82 -5.58
C SER A 135 1.96 6.84 -6.79
N VAL A 136 2.27 7.68 -7.80
CA VAL A 136 1.50 7.72 -9.05
C VAL A 136 1.71 6.44 -9.86
N ALA A 137 2.94 5.96 -9.99
CA ALA A 137 3.24 4.71 -10.70
C ALA A 137 2.52 3.50 -10.09
N GLN A 138 2.49 3.41 -8.75
CA GLN A 138 1.73 2.39 -8.02
C GLN A 138 0.24 2.45 -8.35
N ALA A 139 -0.36 3.64 -8.30
CA ALA A 139 -1.79 3.82 -8.56
C ALA A 139 -2.14 3.49 -10.02
N PHE A 140 -1.30 3.89 -10.98
CA PHE A 140 -1.43 3.48 -12.37
C PHE A 140 -1.30 1.98 -12.55
N MET A 141 -0.31 1.35 -11.90
CA MET A 141 -0.11 -0.10 -11.98
C MET A 141 -1.33 -0.85 -11.46
N LEU A 142 -1.93 -0.40 -10.36
CA LEU A 142 -3.15 -1.00 -9.83
C LEU A 142 -4.31 -0.93 -10.83
N VAL A 143 -4.55 0.24 -11.42
CA VAL A 143 -5.61 0.43 -12.43
C VAL A 143 -5.38 -0.46 -13.65
N LEU A 144 -4.15 -0.46 -14.20
CA LEU A 144 -3.81 -1.24 -15.39
C LEU A 144 -3.91 -2.74 -15.15
N CYS A 145 -3.31 -3.24 -14.05
CA CYS A 145 -3.35 -4.65 -13.72
C CYS A 145 -4.75 -5.13 -13.40
N PHE A 146 -5.52 -4.34 -12.64
CA PHE A 146 -6.90 -4.72 -12.30
C PHE A 146 -7.79 -4.70 -13.55
N GLY A 147 -7.71 -3.67 -14.38
CA GLY A 147 -8.46 -3.60 -15.64
C GLY A 147 -8.11 -4.74 -16.61
N PHE A 148 -6.82 -5.10 -16.71
CA PHE A 148 -6.38 -6.23 -17.53
C PHE A 148 -6.84 -7.58 -16.97
N LEU A 149 -6.77 -7.79 -15.66
CA LEU A 149 -7.24 -9.02 -15.03
C LEU A 149 -8.76 -9.16 -15.11
N LEU A 150 -9.51 -8.05 -15.06
CA LEU A 150 -10.96 -8.09 -15.28
C LEU A 150 -11.34 -8.47 -16.73
N SER A 151 -10.50 -8.15 -17.73
CA SER A 151 -10.80 -8.48 -19.13
C SER A 151 -10.42 -9.90 -19.53
N VAL A 152 -9.40 -10.49 -18.89
CA VAL A 152 -8.92 -11.86 -19.17
C VAL A 152 -9.44 -12.88 -18.16
N GLY A 153 -9.67 -12.45 -16.92
CA GLY A 153 -10.00 -13.29 -15.78
C GLY A 153 -11.50 -13.54 -15.61
N THR A 154 -11.83 -14.11 -14.44
CA THR A 154 -13.21 -14.52 -14.10
C THR A 154 -14.04 -13.44 -13.43
N GLY A 155 -13.51 -12.21 -13.26
CA GLY A 155 -14.19 -11.12 -12.57
C GLY A 155 -14.42 -11.46 -11.10
N ARG A 156 -13.35 -11.84 -10.38
CA ARG A 156 -13.42 -12.25 -8.97
C ARG A 156 -12.64 -11.29 -8.07
N LEU A 157 -12.92 -11.35 -6.77
CA LEU A 157 -12.16 -10.62 -5.75
C LEU A 157 -10.65 -10.89 -5.84
N MET A 158 -10.26 -12.08 -6.28
CA MET A 158 -8.85 -12.44 -6.47
C MET A 158 -8.14 -11.57 -7.51
N ASP A 159 -8.86 -11.07 -8.53
CA ASP A 159 -8.28 -10.21 -9.58
C ASP A 159 -7.80 -8.88 -8.97
N TYR A 160 -8.55 -8.34 -8.00
CA TYR A 160 -8.15 -7.16 -7.24
C TYR A 160 -6.92 -7.43 -6.35
N ILE A 161 -6.88 -8.60 -5.70
CA ILE A 161 -5.79 -8.99 -4.81
C ILE A 161 -4.49 -9.18 -5.60
N LEU A 162 -4.53 -9.87 -6.74
CA LEU A 162 -3.38 -10.05 -7.63
C LEU A 162 -2.90 -8.71 -8.20
N ALA A 163 -3.81 -7.83 -8.62
CA ALA A 163 -3.46 -6.48 -9.05
C ALA A 163 -2.79 -5.68 -7.93
N SER A 164 -3.30 -5.82 -6.69
CA SER A 164 -2.72 -5.17 -5.50
C SER A 164 -1.32 -5.69 -5.19
N TYR A 165 -1.06 -7.00 -5.33
CA TYR A 165 0.29 -7.55 -5.19
C TYR A 165 1.26 -6.98 -6.21
N LEU A 166 0.84 -6.88 -7.48
CA LEU A 166 1.68 -6.30 -8.53
C LEU A 166 1.95 -4.82 -8.24
N ALA A 167 0.93 -4.03 -7.91
CA ALA A 167 1.08 -2.61 -7.61
C ALA A 167 1.95 -2.35 -6.36
N PHE A 168 1.74 -3.11 -5.28
CA PHE A 168 2.52 -2.94 -4.05
C PHE A 168 3.95 -3.46 -4.23
N GLY A 169 4.12 -4.51 -5.03
CA GLY A 169 5.43 -5.05 -5.40
C GLY A 169 6.24 -4.06 -6.23
N THR A 170 5.64 -3.42 -7.24
CA THR A 170 6.33 -2.38 -8.01
C THR A 170 6.70 -1.19 -7.13
N ALA A 171 5.81 -0.76 -6.23
CA ALA A 171 6.12 0.28 -5.26
C ALA A 171 7.29 -0.09 -4.35
N ALA A 172 7.32 -1.33 -3.82
CA ALA A 172 8.39 -1.82 -2.97
C ALA A 172 9.73 -1.89 -3.70
N VAL A 173 9.75 -2.37 -4.94
CA VAL A 173 10.96 -2.40 -5.78
C VAL A 173 11.41 -0.97 -6.07
N MET A 174 10.57 -0.13 -6.69
CA MET A 174 10.96 1.24 -7.05
C MET A 174 11.43 2.06 -5.86
N SER A 175 10.80 1.91 -4.70
CA SER A 175 11.16 2.63 -3.48
C SER A 175 12.47 2.16 -2.85
N ALA A 176 12.91 0.92 -3.09
CA ALA A 176 14.20 0.43 -2.63
C ALA A 176 15.39 1.03 -3.42
N TRP A 177 15.17 1.42 -4.68
CA TRP A 177 16.21 1.99 -5.56
C TRP A 177 16.27 3.53 -5.54
N ALA A 178 15.31 4.20 -4.91
CA ALA A 178 15.13 5.66 -4.93
C ALA A 178 15.87 6.40 -3.81
#